data_AF-A0A090FAK1-F1
#
_entry.id   AF-A0A090FAK1-F1
#
_cell.length_a   1.000
_cell.length_b   1.000
_cell.length_c   1.000
_cell.angle_alpha   90.00
_cell.angle_beta   90.00
_cell.angle_gamma   90.00
#
_symmetry.space_group_name_H-M   'P 1'
#
loop_
_entity.id
_entity.type
_entity.pdbx_description
1 polymer ?
#
loop_
_entity_poly.entity_id
_entity_poly.type
_entity_poly.pdbx_seq_one_letter_code
_entity_poly.pdbx_strand_id
1 'polypeptide(L)'
;MDTVTIGAKGISVSLDLAVGHIGAMDIEADGRVLKPLHRAPWVGSPRESLPETLPEGTVRLSGDFLCAPFSASDVEAAPLHGWPANSAWDVVENGAIAGGWRAVFRLRRKVMGATIDKVFTLRDGHPFLYQEHIFSGGSGAISVAHHPMTVMKGGGRLAFSPKRMAVTPPTPPEPDPARGRSMLAYPARVTDLSRFPLAAGGTTDLTDYRMEDRREDFITLVEADHGGPGWAVIARRAEQDLVMVLKNPAELPVTMLWFSNGGRDYAPWSGRHLGVLGIEDGRTAIGHAASLGDNWLKHEGVATAFALAEGRSVSFRHVIGGVPFAEAEAPSIEAAPDRLRILAPNGAAKEVPFDGGFLRIGRSVPA
;
A
#
# COMPACT_ATOMS: atom_id res chain seq x y z
N MET A 1 -20.35 13.28 2.48
CA MET A 1 -19.47 12.10 2.58
C MET A 1 -19.29 11.83 4.05
N ASP A 2 -19.54 10.59 4.47
CA ASP A 2 -19.34 10.19 5.87
C ASP A 2 -17.85 9.93 6.08
N THR A 3 -17.12 11.00 6.41
CA THR A 3 -15.68 10.98 6.65
C THR A 3 -15.42 11.21 8.12
N VAL A 4 -14.50 10.43 8.70
CA VAL A 4 -14.00 10.64 10.06
C VAL A 4 -12.55 11.07 9.98
N THR A 5 -12.24 12.21 10.60
CA THR A 5 -10.86 12.70 10.72
C THR A 5 -10.40 12.54 12.16
N ILE A 6 -9.22 11.95 12.33
CA ILE A 6 -8.51 11.87 13.61
C ILE A 6 -7.20 12.66 13.51
N GLY A 7 -6.70 13.16 14.64
CA GLY A 7 -5.49 13.97 14.67
C GLY A 7 -4.69 13.78 15.96
N ALA A 8 -3.38 13.95 15.84
CA ALA A 8 -2.43 14.13 16.92
C ALA A 8 -1.55 15.35 16.58
N LYS A 9 -0.68 15.78 17.50
CA LYS A 9 0.21 16.92 17.22
C LYS A 9 1.03 16.70 15.94
N GLY A 10 0.81 17.53 14.93
CA GLY A 10 1.55 17.52 13.67
C GLY A 10 1.08 16.51 12.62
N ILE A 11 -0.03 15.80 12.83
CA ILE A 11 -0.56 14.82 11.86
C ILE A 11 -2.08 14.68 11.97
N SER A 12 -2.75 14.56 10.82
CA SER A 12 -4.16 14.16 10.74
C SER A 12 -4.43 13.16 9.63
N VAL A 13 -5.42 12.30 9.83
CA VAL A 13 -5.82 11.25 8.89
C VAL A 13 -7.34 11.22 8.79
N SER A 14 -7.85 11.19 7.56
CA SER A 14 -9.29 11.11 7.26
C SER A 14 -9.63 9.77 6.61
N LEU A 15 -10.57 9.04 7.20
CA LEU A 15 -11.11 7.80 6.67
C LEU A 15 -12.48 8.04 6.03
N ASP A 16 -12.66 7.63 4.78
CA ASP A 16 -13.98 7.55 4.13
C ASP A 16 -14.71 6.30 4.63
N LEU A 17 -15.73 6.48 5.46
CA LEU A 17 -16.46 5.38 6.07
C LEU A 17 -17.28 4.58 5.07
N ALA A 18 -17.54 5.08 3.85
CA ALA A 18 -18.31 4.33 2.86
C ALA A 18 -17.52 3.16 2.23
N VAL A 19 -16.19 3.24 2.25
CA VAL A 19 -15.29 2.28 1.58
C VAL A 19 -14.06 1.90 2.42
N GLY A 20 -13.80 2.55 3.55
CA GLY A 20 -12.64 2.29 4.39
C GLY A 20 -11.32 2.81 3.84
N HIS A 21 -11.37 3.72 2.87
CA HIS A 21 -10.18 4.33 2.26
C HIS A 21 -9.66 5.47 3.13
N ILE A 22 -8.35 5.62 3.25
CA ILE A 22 -7.75 6.84 3.76
C ILE A 22 -7.90 7.90 2.66
N GLY A 23 -8.86 8.81 2.84
CA GLY A 23 -9.17 9.87 1.89
C GLY A 23 -8.19 11.03 1.91
N ALA A 24 -7.54 11.25 3.06
CA ALA A 24 -6.49 12.25 3.24
C ALA A 24 -5.57 11.90 4.41
N MET A 25 -4.31 12.29 4.29
CA MET A 25 -3.32 12.28 5.37
C MET A 25 -2.52 13.57 5.23
N ASP A 26 -2.49 14.38 6.28
CA ASP A 26 -1.79 15.66 6.31
C ASP A 26 -0.76 15.62 7.44
N ILE A 27 0.50 15.96 7.14
CA ILE A 27 1.62 15.97 8.11
C ILE A 27 2.23 17.36 8.14
N GLU A 28 2.29 17.99 9.31
CA GLU A 28 2.94 19.28 9.51
C GLU A 28 4.43 19.09 9.78
N ALA A 29 5.29 19.66 8.95
CA ALA A 29 6.73 19.62 9.13
C ALA A 29 7.38 20.85 8.46
N ASP A 30 8.38 21.44 9.10
CA ASP A 30 9.16 22.58 8.56
C ASP A 30 8.29 23.73 8.01
N GLY A 31 7.17 24.04 8.68
CA GLY A 31 6.24 25.11 8.28
C GLY A 31 5.37 24.81 7.06
N ARG A 32 5.37 23.57 6.56
CA ARG A 32 4.55 23.10 5.44
C ARG A 32 3.67 21.90 5.84
N VAL A 33 2.64 21.66 5.04
CA VAL A 33 1.79 20.47 5.15
C VAL A 33 2.13 19.51 4.01
N LEU A 34 2.57 18.30 4.36
CA LEU A 34 2.82 17.21 3.41
C LEU A 34 1.54 16.44 3.18
N LYS A 35 1.34 16.02 1.93
CA LYS A 35 0.21 15.18 1.49
C LYS A 35 0.78 13.94 0.80
N PRO A 36 1.17 12.91 1.57
CA PRO A 36 1.85 11.73 1.03
C PRO A 36 0.95 10.87 0.14
N LEU A 37 -0.37 10.95 0.33
CA LEU A 37 -1.34 10.05 -0.27
C LEU A 37 -2.07 10.65 -1.49
N HIS A 38 -2.31 9.81 -2.51
CA HIS A 38 -2.99 10.17 -3.76
C HIS A 38 -4.52 10.19 -3.63
N ARG A 39 -5.21 10.94 -4.47
CA ARG A 39 -6.66 10.85 -4.67
C ARG A 39 -6.96 10.92 -6.15
N ALA A 40 -7.72 9.96 -6.67
CA ALA A 40 -7.96 9.86 -8.10
C ALA A 40 -8.76 11.07 -8.62
N PRO A 41 -8.52 11.53 -9.85
CA PRO A 41 -9.09 12.78 -10.36
C PRO A 41 -10.60 12.72 -10.61
N TRP A 42 -11.20 11.53 -10.66
CA TRP A 42 -12.64 11.36 -10.79
C TRP A 42 -13.38 11.34 -9.46
N VAL A 43 -12.68 11.27 -8.32
CA VAL A 43 -13.36 11.19 -7.01
C VAL A 43 -14.14 12.49 -6.76
N GLY A 44 -15.46 12.35 -6.60
CA GLY A 44 -16.40 13.47 -6.47
C GLY A 44 -17.11 13.85 -7.77
N SER A 45 -16.82 13.18 -8.89
CA SER A 45 -17.64 13.30 -10.11
C SER A 45 -19.03 12.72 -9.88
N PRO A 46 -20.07 13.21 -10.59
CA PRO A 46 -21.39 12.60 -10.55
C PRO A 46 -21.33 11.11 -10.88
N ARG A 47 -22.06 10.26 -10.15
CA ARG A 47 -21.96 8.80 -10.26
C ARG A 47 -22.36 8.31 -11.65
N GLU A 48 -23.33 8.98 -12.26
CA GLU A 48 -23.85 8.77 -13.61
C GLU A 48 -22.84 9.09 -14.72
N SER A 49 -21.79 9.86 -14.42
CA SER A 49 -20.68 10.11 -15.36
C SER A 49 -19.60 9.02 -15.35
N LEU A 50 -19.71 8.06 -14.42
CA LEU A 50 -18.77 6.97 -14.27
C LEU A 50 -19.42 5.64 -14.70
N PRO A 51 -18.66 4.69 -15.26
CA PRO A 51 -19.21 3.38 -15.64
C PRO A 51 -19.97 2.71 -14.49
N GLU A 52 -21.14 2.18 -14.79
CA GLU A 52 -22.04 1.58 -13.78
C GLU A 52 -21.39 0.38 -13.08
N THR A 53 -20.54 -0.37 -13.77
CA THR A 53 -19.89 -1.59 -13.27
C THR A 53 -18.69 -1.34 -12.36
N LEU A 54 -18.29 -0.08 -12.13
CA LEU A 54 -17.17 0.20 -11.24
C LEU A 54 -17.47 -0.22 -9.80
N PRO A 55 -16.54 -0.94 -9.15
CA PRO A 55 -16.58 -1.12 -7.71
C PRO A 55 -16.61 0.23 -6.99
N GLU A 56 -17.33 0.31 -5.86
CA GLU A 56 -17.45 1.54 -5.09
C GLU A 56 -16.08 2.06 -4.61
N GLY A 57 -15.15 1.15 -4.29
CA GLY A 57 -13.76 1.50 -3.98
C GLY A 57 -13.07 2.21 -5.14
N THR A 58 -13.28 1.77 -6.38
CA THR A 58 -12.73 2.45 -7.57
C THR A 58 -13.37 3.81 -7.82
N VAL A 59 -14.68 3.95 -7.60
CA VAL A 59 -15.37 5.25 -7.66
C VAL A 59 -14.74 6.26 -6.69
N ARG A 60 -14.27 5.77 -5.53
CA ARG A 60 -13.69 6.57 -4.44
C ARG A 60 -12.19 6.33 -4.24
N LEU A 61 -11.47 6.00 -5.32
CA LEU A 61 -10.07 5.58 -5.24
C LEU A 61 -9.19 6.66 -4.60
N SER A 62 -8.68 6.39 -3.39
CA SER A 62 -7.88 7.35 -2.62
C SER A 62 -7.01 6.69 -1.57
N GLY A 63 -5.85 7.31 -1.35
CA GLY A 63 -4.85 7.05 -0.33
C GLY A 63 -4.47 5.59 -0.18
N ASP A 64 -4.84 5.00 0.95
CA ASP A 64 -4.59 3.60 1.27
C ASP A 64 -5.91 2.92 1.62
N PHE A 65 -6.01 1.64 1.29
CA PHE A 65 -7.14 0.79 1.62
C PHE A 65 -6.70 -0.66 1.81
N LEU A 66 -7.51 -1.41 2.57
CA LEU A 66 -7.25 -2.83 2.77
C LEU A 66 -7.87 -3.61 1.61
N CYS A 67 -7.06 -4.40 0.93
CA CYS A 67 -7.54 -5.46 0.05
C CYS A 67 -7.71 -6.75 0.86
N ALA A 68 -8.92 -7.30 0.93
CA ALA A 68 -9.13 -8.66 1.43
C ALA A 68 -10.37 -9.31 0.79
N PRO A 69 -10.19 -10.21 -0.20
CA PRO A 69 -8.90 -10.67 -0.72
C PRO A 69 -8.16 -9.60 -1.52
N PHE A 70 -6.87 -9.81 -1.76
CA PHE A 70 -6.13 -9.02 -2.74
C PHE A 70 -6.48 -9.43 -4.18
N SER A 71 -6.68 -8.44 -5.06
CA SER A 71 -7.09 -8.60 -6.46
C SER A 71 -8.48 -9.26 -6.60
N ALA A 72 -8.62 -10.30 -7.41
CA ALA A 72 -9.88 -10.99 -7.67
C ALA A 72 -10.43 -11.67 -6.40
N SER A 73 -11.75 -11.62 -6.21
CA SER A 73 -12.49 -12.29 -5.12
C SER A 73 -13.28 -13.49 -5.67
N ASP A 74 -12.56 -14.56 -5.99
CA ASP A 74 -13.03 -15.75 -6.71
C ASP A 74 -13.24 -17.00 -5.82
N VAL A 75 -13.13 -16.84 -4.49
CA VAL A 75 -13.50 -17.87 -3.50
C VAL A 75 -14.78 -17.48 -2.75
N GLU A 76 -14.86 -16.23 -2.28
CA GLU A 76 -16.09 -15.60 -1.80
C GLU A 76 -16.39 -14.41 -2.72
N ALA A 77 -17.59 -14.37 -3.30
CA ALA A 77 -17.95 -13.32 -4.26
C ALA A 77 -17.97 -11.94 -3.58
N ALA A 78 -17.13 -11.05 -4.07
CA ALA A 78 -17.06 -9.64 -3.69
C ALA A 78 -16.50 -8.81 -4.86
N PRO A 79 -16.61 -7.47 -4.83
CA PRO A 79 -15.94 -6.62 -5.80
C PRO A 79 -14.41 -6.79 -5.78
N LEU A 80 -13.73 -6.27 -6.80
CA LEU A 80 -12.26 -6.25 -6.84
C LEU A 80 -11.68 -5.67 -5.55
N HIS A 81 -10.68 -6.35 -4.97
CA HIS A 81 -10.08 -6.07 -3.65
C HIS A 81 -10.99 -6.32 -2.42
N GLY A 82 -12.14 -6.97 -2.63
CA GLY A 82 -13.00 -7.46 -1.58
C GLY A 82 -13.83 -6.40 -0.87
N TRP A 83 -14.62 -6.84 0.12
CA TRP A 83 -15.49 -5.95 0.88
C TRP A 83 -14.79 -4.84 1.68
N PRO A 84 -13.58 -5.03 2.26
CA PRO A 84 -12.92 -3.97 3.03
C PRO A 84 -12.64 -2.68 2.26
N ALA A 85 -12.47 -2.75 0.94
CA ALA A 85 -12.26 -1.61 0.05
C ALA A 85 -13.55 -1.12 -0.64
N ASN A 86 -14.69 -1.80 -0.42
CA ASN A 86 -15.91 -1.59 -1.21
C ASN A 86 -17.18 -1.56 -0.35
N SER A 87 -17.06 -1.38 0.96
CA SER A 87 -18.20 -1.38 1.87
C SER A 87 -17.99 -0.48 3.06
N ALA A 88 -19.11 -0.13 3.67
CA ALA A 88 -19.13 0.81 4.77
C ALA A 88 -18.53 0.23 6.06
N TRP A 89 -17.95 1.14 6.84
CA TRP A 89 -17.32 0.91 8.13
C TRP A 89 -18.02 1.72 9.20
N ASP A 90 -18.19 1.14 10.38
CA ASP A 90 -18.73 1.81 11.55
C ASP A 90 -17.61 2.22 12.50
N VAL A 91 -17.76 3.38 13.14
CA VAL A 91 -16.85 3.81 14.21
C VAL A 91 -17.20 3.03 15.47
N VAL A 92 -16.26 2.24 15.99
CA VAL A 92 -16.41 1.48 17.23
C VAL A 92 -15.84 2.26 18.42
N GLU A 93 -14.67 2.87 18.21
CA GLU A 93 -13.96 3.66 19.21
C GLU A 93 -13.28 4.83 18.52
N ASN A 94 -13.27 6.00 19.16
CA ASN A 94 -12.59 7.17 18.65
C ASN A 94 -12.28 8.12 19.81
N GLY A 95 -11.02 8.21 20.23
CA GLY A 95 -10.67 9.01 21.38
C GLY A 95 -9.18 9.25 21.59
N ALA A 96 -8.89 10.23 22.44
CA ALA A 96 -7.55 10.52 22.88
C ALA A 96 -6.97 9.35 23.69
N ILE A 97 -5.69 9.10 23.50
CA ILE A 97 -4.88 8.21 24.32
C ILE A 97 -3.70 9.00 24.89
N ALA A 98 -2.95 8.43 25.83
CA ALA A 98 -1.74 9.06 26.32
C ALA A 98 -0.75 9.31 25.16
N GLY A 99 -0.47 10.58 24.87
CA GLY A 99 0.46 10.99 23.82
C GLY A 99 -0.04 10.80 22.39
N GLY A 100 -1.36 10.83 22.16
CA GLY A 100 -1.91 10.82 20.81
C GLY A 100 -3.39 10.49 20.73
N TRP A 101 -3.77 9.82 19.65
CA TRP A 101 -5.17 9.52 19.32
C TRP A 101 -5.31 8.12 18.76
N ARG A 102 -6.41 7.44 19.09
CA ARG A 102 -6.71 6.11 18.57
C ARG A 102 -8.17 6.02 18.12
N ALA A 103 -8.39 5.34 17.00
CA ALA A 103 -9.72 4.99 16.52
C ALA A 103 -9.78 3.54 16.04
N VAL A 104 -10.94 2.93 16.21
CA VAL A 104 -11.27 1.59 15.76
C VAL A 104 -12.50 1.67 14.87
N PHE A 105 -12.40 1.08 13.70
CA PHE A 105 -13.47 0.99 12.71
C PHE A 105 -13.77 -0.47 12.44
N ARG A 106 -15.04 -0.82 12.34
CA ARG A 106 -15.48 -2.17 12.03
C ARG A 106 -16.16 -2.22 10.67
N LEU A 107 -15.73 -3.16 9.83
CA LEU A 107 -16.38 -3.39 8.55
C LEU A 107 -17.79 -3.94 8.77
N ARG A 108 -18.79 -3.39 8.07
CA ARG A 108 -20.19 -3.89 8.15
C ARG A 108 -20.37 -5.27 7.54
N ARG A 109 -19.55 -5.60 6.54
CA ARG A 109 -19.52 -6.90 5.90
C ARG A 109 -18.58 -7.84 6.65
N LYS A 110 -18.87 -9.13 6.58
CA LYS A 110 -17.91 -10.17 6.93
C LYS A 110 -17.07 -10.52 5.72
N VAL A 111 -15.88 -11.05 5.96
CA VAL A 111 -14.98 -11.61 4.93
C VAL A 111 -14.66 -13.04 5.33
N MET A 112 -15.07 -14.01 4.52
CA MET A 112 -14.93 -15.44 4.85
C MET A 112 -15.50 -15.78 6.25
N GLY A 113 -16.60 -15.11 6.62
CA GLY A 113 -17.22 -15.22 7.94
C GLY A 113 -16.53 -14.47 9.10
N ALA A 114 -15.36 -13.89 8.90
CA ALA A 114 -14.64 -13.11 9.92
C ALA A 114 -15.19 -11.68 10.06
N THR A 115 -15.15 -11.15 11.28
CA THR A 115 -15.33 -9.72 11.57
C THR A 115 -13.99 -9.01 11.37
N ILE A 116 -14.00 -7.86 10.70
CA ILE A 116 -12.78 -7.11 10.39
C ILE A 116 -12.79 -5.77 11.13
N ASP A 117 -11.78 -5.57 11.96
CA ASP A 117 -11.50 -4.29 12.61
C ASP A 117 -10.25 -3.64 12.01
N LYS A 118 -10.33 -2.33 11.77
CA LYS A 118 -9.24 -1.44 11.36
C LYS A 118 -8.94 -0.50 12.51
N VAL A 119 -7.70 -0.49 12.97
CA VAL A 119 -7.25 0.33 14.09
C VAL A 119 -6.25 1.35 13.58
N PHE A 120 -6.52 2.63 13.82
CA PHE A 120 -5.59 3.72 13.56
C PHE A 120 -5.07 4.28 14.88
N THR A 121 -3.76 4.45 14.94
CA THR A 121 -3.08 5.13 16.04
C THR A 121 -2.21 6.25 15.48
N LEU A 122 -2.43 7.45 16.01
CA LEU A 122 -1.57 8.61 15.80
C LEU A 122 -0.87 8.91 17.13
N ARG A 123 0.41 9.28 17.07
CA ARG A 123 1.21 9.66 18.22
C ARG A 123 1.68 11.10 18.06
N ASP A 124 1.65 11.87 19.14
CA ASP A 124 2.04 13.28 19.11
C ASP A 124 3.48 13.45 18.60
N GLY A 125 3.66 14.28 17.59
CA GLY A 125 4.96 14.56 16.97
C GLY A 125 5.52 13.46 16.06
N HIS A 126 4.85 12.31 15.94
CA HIS A 126 5.24 11.29 14.98
C HIS A 126 4.67 11.62 13.60
N PRO A 127 5.47 11.62 12.53
CA PRO A 127 4.98 11.85 11.16
C PRO A 127 4.40 10.57 10.53
N PHE A 128 3.76 9.72 11.34
CA PHE A 128 3.36 8.36 10.96
C PHE A 128 1.93 8.03 11.41
N LEU A 129 1.18 7.41 10.51
CA LEU A 129 0.00 6.62 10.83
C LEU A 129 0.43 5.18 11.12
N TYR A 130 0.13 4.72 12.32
CA TYR A 130 0.27 3.32 12.72
C TYR A 130 -1.07 2.63 12.54
N GLN A 131 -1.14 1.64 11.63
CA GLN A 131 -2.37 0.93 11.34
C GLN A 131 -2.26 -0.58 11.57
N GLU A 132 -3.32 -1.15 12.12
CA GLU A 132 -3.47 -2.59 12.36
C GLU A 132 -4.83 -3.04 11.81
N HIS A 133 -4.86 -4.21 11.17
CA HIS A 133 -6.11 -4.87 10.80
C HIS A 133 -6.20 -6.20 11.53
N ILE A 134 -7.39 -6.50 12.04
CA ILE A 134 -7.68 -7.67 12.86
C ILE A 134 -8.86 -8.41 12.24
N PHE A 135 -8.66 -9.69 11.94
CA PHE A 135 -9.68 -10.60 11.45
C PHE A 135 -10.01 -11.55 12.60
N SER A 136 -11.25 -11.48 13.12
CA SER A 136 -11.71 -12.32 14.22
C SER A 136 -12.71 -13.37 13.74
N GLY A 137 -12.40 -14.64 13.97
CA GLY A 137 -13.19 -15.78 13.51
C GLY A 137 -12.98 -16.09 12.02
N GLY A 138 -14.05 -16.54 11.37
CA GLY A 138 -14.06 -16.91 9.96
C GLY A 138 -13.57 -18.33 9.68
N SER A 139 -13.41 -18.66 8.40
CA SER A 139 -13.01 -19.98 7.96
C SER A 139 -12.14 -19.91 6.69
N GLY A 140 -11.40 -21.00 6.43
CA GLY A 140 -10.54 -21.09 5.26
C GLY A 140 -9.30 -20.21 5.39
N ALA A 141 -9.00 -19.43 4.35
CA ALA A 141 -7.86 -18.54 4.34
C ALA A 141 -8.13 -17.28 3.50
N ILE A 142 -7.39 -16.22 3.81
CA ILE A 142 -7.56 -14.92 3.17
C ILE A 142 -6.19 -14.33 2.78
N SER A 143 -6.08 -13.90 1.53
CA SER A 143 -4.94 -13.10 1.08
C SER A 143 -5.23 -11.63 1.32
N VAL A 144 -4.20 -10.84 1.64
CA VAL A 144 -4.39 -9.43 1.98
C VAL A 144 -3.27 -8.58 1.45
N ALA A 145 -3.57 -7.31 1.20
CA ALA A 145 -2.56 -6.27 1.03
C ALA A 145 -3.09 -4.91 1.48
N HIS A 146 -2.23 -4.10 2.08
CA HIS A 146 -2.40 -2.65 2.10
C HIS A 146 -2.14 -2.09 0.70
N HIS A 147 -2.68 -0.92 0.39
CA HIS A 147 -2.59 -0.33 -0.94
C HIS A 147 -2.39 1.20 -0.90
N PRO A 148 -1.40 1.72 -0.15
CA PRO A 148 -1.06 3.15 -0.21
C PRO A 148 -0.66 3.55 -1.62
N MET A 149 -1.28 4.61 -2.11
CA MET A 149 -0.96 5.23 -3.38
C MET A 149 -0.38 6.61 -3.14
N THR A 150 0.66 6.95 -3.89
CA THR A 150 1.22 8.29 -3.93
C THR A 150 1.34 8.79 -5.36
N VAL A 151 1.18 10.09 -5.53
CA VAL A 151 1.48 10.76 -6.80
C VAL A 151 2.94 11.20 -6.83
N MET A 152 3.58 11.11 -7.99
CA MET A 152 4.96 11.49 -8.27
C MET A 152 4.99 12.44 -9.47
N LYS A 153 4.52 13.68 -9.31
CA LYS A 153 4.26 14.60 -10.45
C LYS A 153 5.50 14.93 -11.28
N GLY A 154 6.68 14.92 -10.65
CA GLY A 154 7.97 15.15 -11.31
C GLY A 154 8.84 13.90 -11.43
N GLY A 155 8.26 12.72 -11.22
CA GLY A 155 9.00 11.50 -10.98
C GLY A 155 9.73 11.51 -9.64
N GLY A 156 10.69 10.61 -9.48
CA GLY A 156 11.43 10.47 -8.23
C GLY A 156 12.18 9.16 -8.12
N ARG A 157 12.71 8.88 -6.93
CA ARG A 157 13.48 7.66 -6.65
C ARG A 157 12.76 6.78 -5.65
N LEU A 158 12.88 5.47 -5.85
CA LEU A 158 12.36 4.45 -4.94
C LEU A 158 13.53 3.73 -4.29
N ALA A 159 13.49 3.57 -2.97
CA ALA A 159 14.40 2.69 -2.24
C ALA A 159 13.58 1.67 -1.44
N PHE A 160 14.17 0.51 -1.21
CA PHE A 160 13.52 -0.58 -0.51
C PHE A 160 14.47 -1.24 0.47
N SER A 161 13.91 -1.88 1.51
CA SER A 161 14.63 -2.94 2.21
C SER A 161 15.07 -4.03 1.21
N PRO A 162 16.15 -4.78 1.49
CA PRO A 162 16.63 -5.85 0.63
C PRO A 162 15.51 -6.76 0.09
N LYS A 163 15.53 -7.01 -1.24
CA LYS A 163 14.58 -7.89 -1.93
C LYS A 163 15.31 -9.08 -2.53
N ARG A 164 14.68 -10.27 -2.49
CA ARG A 164 15.20 -11.48 -3.13
C ARG A 164 15.10 -11.41 -4.64
N MET A 165 13.99 -10.88 -5.13
CA MET A 165 13.66 -10.83 -6.56
C MET A 165 12.50 -9.88 -6.83
N ALA A 166 12.39 -9.46 -8.09
CA ALA A 166 11.24 -8.79 -8.67
C ALA A 166 10.67 -9.62 -9.82
N VAL A 167 9.35 -9.72 -9.89
CA VAL A 167 8.64 -10.56 -10.86
C VAL A 167 7.43 -9.82 -11.42
N THR A 168 7.30 -9.77 -12.75
CA THR A 168 6.03 -9.41 -13.39
C THR A 168 5.18 -10.67 -13.61
N PRO A 169 3.84 -10.57 -13.50
CA PRO A 169 2.94 -11.69 -13.77
C PRO A 169 2.98 -12.15 -15.23
N PRO A 170 2.28 -13.26 -15.58
CA PRO A 170 2.20 -13.74 -16.96
C PRO A 170 1.68 -12.71 -17.97
N THR A 171 0.78 -11.83 -17.54
CA THR A 171 0.17 -10.80 -18.38
C THR A 171 0.18 -9.44 -17.66
N PRO A 172 0.29 -8.33 -18.39
CA PRO A 172 0.17 -6.99 -17.80
C PRO A 172 -1.23 -6.71 -17.25
N PRO A 173 -1.38 -5.65 -16.42
CA PRO A 173 -2.68 -5.25 -15.86
C PRO A 173 -3.75 -4.89 -16.91
N GLU A 174 -3.33 -4.37 -18.06
CA GLU A 174 -4.21 -4.15 -19.22
C GLU A 174 -3.56 -4.81 -20.45
N PRO A 175 -3.94 -6.06 -20.78
CA PRO A 175 -3.34 -6.81 -21.87
C PRO A 175 -3.89 -6.45 -23.25
N ASP A 176 -5.03 -5.74 -23.35
CA ASP A 176 -5.57 -5.31 -24.63
C ASP A 176 -4.87 -4.01 -25.10
N PRO A 177 -4.06 -4.06 -26.18
CA PRO A 177 -3.33 -2.90 -26.66
C PRO A 177 -4.25 -1.79 -27.22
N ALA A 178 -5.52 -2.09 -27.51
CA ALA A 178 -6.51 -1.08 -27.88
C ALA A 178 -7.05 -0.30 -26.67
N ARG A 179 -6.79 -0.79 -25.45
CA ARG A 179 -7.31 -0.23 -24.20
C ARG A 179 -6.23 0.35 -23.30
N GLY A 180 -4.97 -0.02 -23.51
CA GLY A 180 -3.87 0.58 -22.78
C GLY A 180 -2.49 0.09 -23.19
N ARG A 181 -1.51 0.42 -22.35
CA ARG A 181 -0.11 0.05 -22.57
C ARG A 181 0.64 -0.25 -21.28
N SER A 182 1.60 -1.14 -21.40
CA SER A 182 2.58 -1.50 -20.37
C SER A 182 3.97 -1.35 -20.95
N MET A 183 4.96 -1.10 -20.09
CA MET A 183 6.34 -0.84 -20.51
C MET A 183 7.25 -2.04 -20.26
N LEU A 184 7.02 -2.78 -19.18
CA LEU A 184 7.87 -3.88 -18.76
C LEU A 184 7.62 -5.13 -19.60
N ALA A 185 8.58 -6.06 -19.60
CA ALA A 185 8.36 -7.39 -20.14
C ALA A 185 7.46 -8.24 -19.22
N TYR A 186 6.55 -9.01 -19.82
CA TYR A 186 5.65 -9.94 -19.12
C TYR A 186 5.71 -11.32 -19.78
N PRO A 187 5.92 -12.40 -19.02
CA PRO A 187 6.48 -12.41 -17.66
C PRO A 187 7.99 -12.08 -17.67
N ALA A 188 8.49 -11.62 -16.54
CA ALA A 188 9.91 -11.39 -16.30
C ALA A 188 10.26 -11.61 -14.83
N ARG A 189 11.51 -12.01 -14.58
CA ARG A 189 12.07 -12.22 -13.23
C ARG A 189 13.50 -11.74 -13.20
N VAL A 190 13.85 -10.91 -12.21
CA VAL A 190 15.21 -10.42 -11.97
C VAL A 190 15.53 -10.38 -10.48
N THR A 191 16.82 -10.35 -10.16
CA THR A 191 17.33 -10.06 -8.81
C THR A 191 17.86 -8.64 -8.69
N ASP A 192 18.28 -8.03 -9.81
CA ASP A 192 18.77 -6.66 -9.90
C ASP A 192 17.66 -5.71 -10.38
N LEU A 193 17.18 -4.86 -9.46
CA LEU A 193 16.11 -3.89 -9.75
C LEU A 193 16.54 -2.80 -10.74
N SER A 194 17.85 -2.56 -10.90
CA SER A 194 18.37 -1.55 -11.83
C SER A 194 18.35 -2.00 -13.29
N ARG A 195 18.05 -3.28 -13.54
CA ARG A 195 18.10 -3.91 -14.87
C ARG A 195 16.86 -4.76 -15.16
N PHE A 196 15.67 -4.19 -14.96
CA PHE A 196 14.42 -4.89 -15.26
C PHE A 196 14.12 -4.87 -16.78
N PRO A 197 13.76 -6.01 -17.39
CA PRO A 197 13.56 -6.08 -18.84
C PRO A 197 12.33 -5.30 -19.33
N LEU A 198 12.47 -4.67 -20.49
CA LEU A 198 11.42 -3.93 -21.19
C LEU A 198 10.78 -4.78 -22.30
N ALA A 199 9.49 -4.58 -22.57
CA ALA A 199 8.79 -5.28 -23.66
C ALA A 199 9.40 -4.99 -25.05
N ALA A 200 9.90 -3.77 -25.25
CA ALA A 200 10.56 -3.35 -26.49
C ALA A 200 12.04 -3.78 -26.59
N GLY A 201 12.54 -4.56 -25.64
CA GLY A 201 13.96 -4.90 -25.50
C GLY A 201 14.76 -3.88 -24.67
N GLY A 202 15.92 -4.31 -24.17
CA GLY A 202 16.72 -3.54 -23.22
C GLY A 202 16.22 -3.67 -21.78
N THR A 203 16.69 -2.78 -20.90
CA THR A 203 16.37 -2.79 -19.46
C THR A 203 16.09 -1.38 -18.94
N THR A 204 15.34 -1.29 -17.84
CA THR A 204 15.09 -0.07 -17.06
C THR A 204 15.44 -0.25 -15.59
N ASP A 205 15.69 0.85 -14.89
CA ASP A 205 15.90 0.89 -13.45
C ASP A 205 14.55 1.11 -12.74
N LEU A 206 14.08 0.11 -11.99
CA LEU A 206 12.85 0.22 -11.20
C LEU A 206 12.95 1.17 -10.01
N THR A 207 14.16 1.58 -9.64
CA THR A 207 14.41 2.57 -8.58
C THR A 207 14.32 4.02 -9.11
N ASP A 208 14.14 4.21 -10.41
CA ASP A 208 13.90 5.51 -11.05
C ASP A 208 12.47 5.59 -11.61
N TYR A 209 11.61 6.36 -10.93
CA TYR A 209 10.27 6.63 -11.44
C TYR A 209 10.33 7.81 -12.41
N ARG A 210 10.06 7.51 -13.68
CA ARG A 210 10.05 8.50 -14.76
C ARG A 210 8.62 8.84 -15.14
N MET A 211 8.30 10.13 -15.12
CA MET A 211 6.95 10.63 -15.39
C MET A 211 6.58 10.46 -16.87
N GLU A 212 7.57 10.46 -17.75
CA GLU A 212 7.45 10.32 -19.20
C GLU A 212 7.06 8.92 -19.67
N ASP A 213 7.23 7.87 -18.86
CA ASP A 213 7.06 6.48 -19.28
C ASP A 213 5.63 6.11 -19.69
N ARG A 214 4.63 6.84 -19.17
CA ARG A 214 3.20 6.72 -19.54
C ARG A 214 2.69 5.27 -19.64
N ARG A 215 2.66 4.56 -18.50
CA ARG A 215 2.51 3.09 -18.42
C ARG A 215 1.47 2.61 -17.41
N GLU A 216 1.02 1.38 -17.59
CA GLU A 216 0.33 0.57 -16.58
C GLU A 216 1.11 -0.72 -16.35
N ASP A 217 1.80 -0.82 -15.22
CA ASP A 217 2.66 -1.95 -14.92
C ASP A 217 2.43 -2.48 -13.51
N PHE A 218 2.74 -3.75 -13.29
CA PHE A 218 2.62 -4.40 -12.00
C PHE A 218 3.78 -5.36 -11.73
N ILE A 219 4.39 -5.24 -10.56
CA ILE A 219 5.55 -6.02 -10.16
C ILE A 219 5.34 -6.54 -8.75
N THR A 220 5.68 -7.80 -8.48
CA THR A 220 5.81 -8.34 -7.13
C THR A 220 7.28 -8.37 -6.73
N LEU A 221 7.62 -7.72 -5.62
CA LEU A 221 8.91 -7.78 -4.94
C LEU A 221 8.81 -8.74 -3.75
N VAL A 222 9.73 -9.69 -3.66
CA VAL A 222 9.79 -10.63 -2.53
C VAL A 222 10.81 -10.13 -1.52
N GLU A 223 10.42 -10.01 -0.25
CA GLU A 223 11.31 -9.58 0.83
C GLU A 223 12.51 -10.53 0.96
N ALA A 224 13.70 -9.98 1.20
CA ALA A 224 14.84 -10.72 1.71
C ALA A 224 14.95 -10.53 3.23
N ASP A 225 15.37 -11.57 3.94
CA ASP A 225 15.62 -11.45 5.37
C ASP A 225 16.85 -10.56 5.61
N HIS A 226 16.69 -9.60 6.51
CA HIS A 226 17.73 -8.71 6.97
C HIS A 226 17.55 -8.37 8.47
N GLY A 227 16.72 -9.13 9.20
CA GLY A 227 16.50 -8.95 10.65
C GLY A 227 15.74 -7.69 11.07
N GLY A 228 15.14 -6.93 10.14
CA GLY A 228 14.45 -5.67 10.41
C GLY A 228 13.07 -5.59 9.75
N PRO A 229 12.39 -4.43 9.82
CA PRO A 229 11.15 -4.20 9.09
C PRO A 229 11.40 -4.15 7.58
N GLY A 230 10.45 -4.67 6.80
CA GLY A 230 10.40 -4.41 5.37
C GLY A 230 9.95 -2.99 5.14
N TRP A 231 10.55 -2.29 4.18
CA TRP A 231 10.21 -0.90 3.90
C TRP A 231 10.32 -0.52 2.43
N ALA A 232 9.56 0.52 2.05
CA ALA A 232 9.73 1.25 0.81
C ALA A 232 9.72 2.76 1.11
N VAL A 233 10.64 3.48 0.47
CA VAL A 233 10.84 4.93 0.62
C VAL A 233 10.78 5.55 -0.77
N ILE A 234 9.86 6.48 -0.96
CA ILE A 234 9.62 7.15 -2.23
C ILE A 234 10.03 8.61 -2.09
N ALA A 235 11.16 8.98 -2.69
CA ALA A 235 11.64 10.35 -2.75
C ALA A 235 10.98 11.07 -3.93
N ARG A 236 10.02 11.95 -3.62
CA ARG A 236 9.16 12.59 -4.61
C ARG A 236 9.72 13.95 -5.03
N ARG A 237 10.08 14.09 -6.30
CA ARG A 237 10.84 15.26 -6.77
C ARG A 237 10.02 16.55 -6.74
N ALA A 238 8.79 16.55 -7.24
CA ALA A 238 7.98 17.76 -7.29
C ALA A 238 7.40 18.13 -5.91
N GLU A 239 7.11 17.11 -5.11
CA GLU A 239 6.52 17.23 -3.79
C GLU A 239 7.57 17.55 -2.72
N GLN A 240 8.86 17.30 -2.98
CA GLN A 240 9.98 17.62 -2.08
C GLN A 240 9.78 16.98 -0.69
N ASP A 241 9.41 15.70 -0.68
CA ASP A 241 9.25 14.89 0.52
C ASP A 241 9.56 13.40 0.26
N LEU A 242 9.64 12.66 1.37
CA LEU A 242 9.60 11.20 1.36
C LEU A 242 8.19 10.72 1.68
N VAL A 243 7.74 9.70 0.97
CA VAL A 243 6.67 8.81 1.45
C VAL A 243 7.34 7.53 1.93
N MET A 244 7.04 7.12 3.15
CA MET A 244 7.63 5.94 3.77
C MET A 244 6.53 4.96 4.15
N VAL A 245 6.71 3.71 3.77
CA VAL A 245 5.85 2.60 4.19
C VAL A 245 6.69 1.50 4.81
N LEU A 246 6.24 0.96 5.94
CA LEU A 246 6.94 -0.07 6.69
C LEU A 246 5.99 -1.16 7.16
N LYS A 247 6.49 -2.40 7.16
CA LYS A 247 5.75 -3.60 7.56
C LYS A 247 6.63 -4.59 8.31
N ASN A 248 5.99 -5.59 8.91
CA ASN A 248 6.67 -6.81 9.31
C ASN A 248 6.73 -7.80 8.13
N PRO A 249 7.92 -8.14 7.59
CA PRO A 249 8.03 -9.05 6.45
C PRO A 249 7.55 -10.48 6.77
N ALA A 250 7.50 -10.87 8.05
CA ALA A 250 6.89 -12.14 8.46
C ALA A 250 5.36 -12.11 8.35
N GLU A 251 4.73 -10.95 8.54
CA GLU A 251 3.28 -10.77 8.37
C GLU A 251 2.94 -10.57 6.88
N LEU A 252 3.66 -9.67 6.19
CA LEU A 252 3.42 -9.23 4.83
C LEU A 252 4.70 -9.41 3.97
N PRO A 253 4.97 -10.61 3.43
CA PRO A 253 6.26 -10.98 2.84
C PRO A 253 6.51 -10.49 1.41
N VAL A 254 5.56 -9.77 0.80
CA VAL A 254 5.75 -9.17 -0.53
C VAL A 254 5.39 -7.70 -0.52
N THR A 255 6.07 -6.91 -1.36
CA THR A 255 5.66 -5.56 -1.76
C THR A 255 5.32 -5.63 -3.23
N MET A 256 4.13 -5.21 -3.63
CA MET A 256 3.78 -5.11 -5.05
C MET A 256 3.75 -3.65 -5.46
N LEU A 257 4.18 -3.36 -6.67
CA LEU A 257 4.21 -2.01 -7.20
C LEU A 257 3.22 -1.92 -8.35
N TRP A 258 2.18 -1.11 -8.19
CA TRP A 258 1.28 -0.75 -9.27
C TRP A 258 1.65 0.63 -9.83
N PHE A 259 2.15 0.63 -11.06
CA PHE A 259 2.44 1.85 -11.79
C PHE A 259 1.21 2.22 -12.60
N SER A 260 0.59 3.35 -12.29
CA SER A 260 -0.51 3.90 -13.09
C SER A 260 -0.21 5.32 -13.49
N ASN A 261 0.19 5.46 -14.75
CA ASN A 261 0.63 6.71 -15.32
C ASN A 261 -0.02 6.94 -16.69
N GLY A 262 -1.35 7.02 -16.70
CA GLY A 262 -2.13 7.36 -17.87
C GLY A 262 -2.11 6.31 -18.97
N GLY A 263 -1.75 5.06 -18.64
CA GLY A 263 -1.64 4.00 -19.64
C GLY A 263 -2.97 3.32 -19.97
N ARG A 264 -4.03 3.47 -19.15
CA ARG A 264 -5.41 3.01 -19.46
C ARG A 264 -6.24 4.09 -20.17
N ASP A 265 -6.80 3.78 -21.34
CA ASP A 265 -7.54 4.72 -22.19
C ASP A 265 -9.05 4.80 -21.91
N TYR A 266 -9.60 3.84 -21.19
CA TYR A 266 -11.04 3.77 -20.91
C TYR A 266 -11.40 4.41 -19.56
N ALA A 267 -12.65 4.82 -19.42
CA ALA A 267 -13.16 5.39 -18.18
C ALA A 267 -13.08 4.40 -17.00
N PRO A 268 -12.82 4.87 -15.77
CA PRO A 268 -12.66 6.27 -15.37
C PRO A 268 -11.24 6.81 -15.57
N TRP A 269 -10.27 5.93 -15.87
CA TRP A 269 -8.88 6.31 -16.08
C TRP A 269 -8.74 7.32 -17.21
N SER A 270 -9.16 6.97 -18.43
CA SER A 270 -9.16 7.85 -19.62
C SER A 270 -7.84 8.59 -19.83
N GLY A 271 -6.71 7.97 -19.50
CA GLY A 271 -5.39 8.59 -19.55
C GLY A 271 -5.12 9.69 -18.51
N ARG A 272 -5.99 9.85 -17.51
CA ARG A 272 -6.02 10.94 -16.51
C ARG A 272 -5.43 10.58 -15.15
N HIS A 273 -5.25 9.30 -14.85
CA HIS A 273 -4.58 8.84 -13.62
C HIS A 273 -3.07 8.87 -13.82
N LEU A 274 -2.42 9.97 -13.43
CA LEU A 274 -1.07 10.34 -13.87
C LEU A 274 -0.06 10.27 -12.73
N GLY A 275 1.09 9.67 -12.99
CA GLY A 275 2.22 9.64 -12.07
C GLY A 275 1.92 8.93 -10.76
N VAL A 276 1.03 7.94 -10.73
CA VAL A 276 0.64 7.27 -9.48
C VAL A 276 1.42 5.98 -9.31
N LEU A 277 1.90 5.77 -8.09
CA LEU A 277 2.53 4.54 -7.63
C LEU A 277 1.72 3.98 -6.46
N GLY A 278 1.17 2.78 -6.61
CA GLY A 278 0.70 1.95 -5.50
C GLY A 278 1.87 1.17 -4.90
N ILE A 279 2.01 1.20 -3.57
CA ILE A 279 2.98 0.39 -2.82
C ILE A 279 2.22 -0.62 -1.98
N GLU A 280 2.01 -1.80 -2.53
CA GLU A 280 1.06 -2.77 -1.99
C GLU A 280 1.75 -3.84 -1.15
N ASP A 281 1.83 -3.60 0.15
CA ASP A 281 2.44 -4.53 1.09
C ASP A 281 1.45 -5.62 1.48
N GLY A 282 1.80 -6.88 1.20
CA GLY A 282 0.83 -7.97 1.22
C GLY A 282 1.37 -9.33 1.65
N ARG A 283 0.41 -10.21 1.97
CA ARG A 283 0.56 -11.66 2.05
C ARG A 283 -0.39 -12.25 1.03
N THR A 284 0.09 -12.36 -0.21
CA THR A 284 -0.77 -12.65 -1.35
C THR A 284 0.01 -13.11 -2.58
N ALA A 285 -0.66 -13.88 -3.45
CA ALA A 285 -0.40 -13.91 -4.88
C ALA A 285 -1.44 -13.02 -5.60
N ILE A 286 -1.46 -12.97 -6.94
CA ILE A 286 -2.49 -12.17 -7.64
C ILE A 286 -3.77 -13.00 -7.76
N GLY A 287 -4.78 -12.67 -6.93
CA GLY A 287 -6.10 -13.32 -6.89
C GLY A 287 -6.31 -14.20 -5.65
N HIS A 288 -7.55 -14.30 -5.16
CA HIS A 288 -7.87 -15.02 -3.91
C HIS A 288 -7.61 -16.53 -4.05
N ALA A 289 -8.21 -17.19 -5.04
CA ALA A 289 -8.04 -18.62 -5.26
C ALA A 289 -6.59 -18.97 -5.59
N ALA A 290 -5.91 -18.16 -6.41
CA ALA A 290 -4.48 -18.33 -6.72
C ALA A 290 -3.59 -18.20 -5.46
N SER A 291 -3.94 -17.31 -4.55
CA SER A 291 -3.24 -17.16 -3.27
C SER A 291 -3.44 -18.36 -2.34
N LEU A 292 -4.62 -18.98 -2.36
CA LEU A 292 -4.96 -20.15 -1.56
C LEU A 292 -4.40 -21.45 -2.16
N GLY A 293 -4.40 -21.57 -3.48
CA GLY A 293 -3.94 -22.74 -4.22
C GLY A 293 -2.42 -22.82 -4.37
N ASP A 294 -1.98 -23.65 -5.31
CA ASP A 294 -0.58 -23.72 -5.69
C ASP A 294 -0.15 -22.47 -6.48
N ASN A 295 1.05 -21.96 -6.20
CA ASN A 295 1.60 -20.79 -6.89
C ASN A 295 3.12 -20.69 -6.72
N TRP A 296 3.75 -19.88 -7.58
CA TRP A 296 5.20 -19.72 -7.60
C TRP A 296 5.77 -19.12 -6.31
N LEU A 297 5.03 -18.27 -5.59
CA LEU A 297 5.50 -17.68 -4.33
C LEU A 297 5.62 -18.76 -3.24
N LYS A 298 4.65 -19.67 -3.16
CA LYS A 298 4.72 -20.81 -2.22
C LYS A 298 5.90 -21.72 -2.54
N HIS A 299 6.21 -21.95 -3.81
CA HIS A 299 7.41 -22.68 -4.24
C HIS A 299 8.72 -21.97 -3.85
N GLU A 300 8.68 -20.65 -3.67
CA GLU A 300 9.78 -19.83 -3.15
C GLU A 300 9.80 -19.72 -1.61
N GLY A 301 8.92 -20.45 -0.91
CA GLY A 301 8.78 -20.43 0.55
C GLY A 301 8.08 -19.19 1.10
N VAL A 302 7.34 -18.46 0.26
CA VAL A 302 6.64 -17.22 0.63
C VAL A 302 5.18 -17.51 0.98
N ALA A 303 4.74 -17.03 2.15
CA ALA A 303 3.35 -17.16 2.57
C ALA A 303 2.44 -16.23 1.74
N THR A 304 1.31 -16.75 1.26
CA THR A 304 0.37 -16.01 0.38
C THR A 304 -1.04 -15.87 0.95
N ALA A 305 -1.31 -16.39 2.16
CA ALA A 305 -2.58 -16.18 2.84
C ALA A 305 -2.45 -16.33 4.37
N PHE A 306 -3.38 -15.73 5.09
CA PHE A 306 -3.61 -15.99 6.51
C PHE A 306 -4.68 -17.08 6.65
N ALA A 307 -4.47 -18.04 7.56
CA ALA A 307 -5.50 -19.00 7.91
C ALA A 307 -6.53 -18.34 8.84
N LEU A 308 -7.81 -18.60 8.59
CA LEU A 308 -8.92 -18.13 9.42
C LEU A 308 -9.55 -19.33 10.12
N ALA A 309 -9.96 -19.15 11.37
CA ALA A 309 -10.78 -20.13 12.07
C ALA A 309 -11.60 -19.46 13.16
N GLU A 310 -12.72 -20.09 13.49
CA GLU A 310 -13.56 -19.72 14.62
C GLU A 310 -12.74 -19.70 15.93
N GLY A 311 -13.02 -18.71 16.79
CA GLY A 311 -12.32 -18.54 18.07
C GLY A 311 -10.87 -18.03 17.97
N ARG A 312 -10.31 -17.84 16.77
CA ARG A 312 -8.98 -17.26 16.57
C ARG A 312 -9.05 -15.85 15.99
N SER A 313 -7.96 -15.11 16.12
CA SER A 313 -7.80 -13.81 15.45
C SER A 313 -6.43 -13.71 14.82
N VAL A 314 -6.38 -13.26 13.57
CA VAL A 314 -5.13 -12.90 12.91
C VAL A 314 -5.06 -11.39 12.77
N SER A 315 -3.85 -10.82 12.93
CA SER A 315 -3.65 -9.39 12.75
C SER A 315 -2.33 -9.10 12.06
N PHE A 316 -2.29 -7.99 11.33
CA PHE A 316 -1.09 -7.52 10.65
C PHE A 316 -1.03 -6.00 10.69
N ARG A 317 0.21 -5.47 10.69
CA ARG A 317 0.50 -4.06 10.92
C ARG A 317 1.26 -3.44 9.78
N HIS A 318 0.96 -2.17 9.55
CA HIS A 318 1.56 -1.35 8.51
C HIS A 318 1.71 0.08 9.03
N VAL A 319 2.76 0.77 8.59
CA VAL A 319 3.02 2.16 8.96
C VAL A 319 3.18 2.97 7.69
N ILE A 320 2.51 4.12 7.61
CA ILE A 320 2.61 5.07 6.51
C ILE A 320 3.06 6.41 7.10
N GLY A 321 4.00 7.09 6.49
CA GLY A 321 4.44 8.41 6.93
C GLY A 321 5.11 9.22 5.83
N GLY A 322 5.53 10.42 6.20
CA GLY A 322 6.29 11.28 5.30
C GLY A 322 7.03 12.40 6.00
N VAL A 323 8.12 12.84 5.39
CA VAL A 323 8.98 13.91 5.93
C VAL A 323 9.49 14.81 4.81
N PRO A 324 9.80 16.10 5.08
CA PRO A 324 10.40 16.96 4.09
C PRO A 324 11.76 16.41 3.66
N PHE A 325 12.01 16.43 2.35
CA PHE A 325 13.23 15.91 1.74
C PHE A 325 13.43 16.52 0.35
N ALA A 326 14.51 17.28 0.20
CA ALA A 326 14.79 18.03 -1.02
C ALA A 326 15.78 17.32 -1.96
N GLU A 327 16.40 16.23 -1.52
CA GLU A 327 17.44 15.57 -2.30
C GLU A 327 16.84 14.72 -3.42
N ALA A 328 17.64 14.52 -4.48
CA ALA A 328 17.21 13.82 -5.68
C ALA A 328 17.29 12.29 -5.56
N GLU A 329 18.07 11.78 -4.61
CA GLU A 329 18.31 10.34 -4.41
C GLU A 329 17.54 9.80 -3.21
N ALA A 330 17.01 8.58 -3.34
CA ALA A 330 16.25 7.97 -2.26
C ALA A 330 17.21 7.56 -1.11
N PRO A 331 16.89 7.91 0.14
CA PRO A 331 17.69 7.52 1.29
C PRO A 331 17.44 6.06 1.67
N SER A 332 18.32 5.51 2.49
CA SER A 332 18.01 4.29 3.26
C SER A 332 17.41 4.67 4.62
N ILE A 333 16.74 3.72 5.27
CA ILE A 333 16.21 3.92 6.62
C ILE A 333 16.64 2.81 7.58
N GLU A 334 16.84 3.19 8.83
CA GLU A 334 17.13 2.29 9.94
C GLU A 334 16.11 2.53 11.06
N ALA A 335 15.41 1.48 11.47
CA ALA A 335 14.47 1.54 12.58
C ALA A 335 15.19 1.28 13.91
N ALA A 336 15.03 2.19 14.86
CA ALA A 336 15.40 2.03 16.25
C ALA A 336 14.13 1.99 17.13
N PRO A 337 14.22 1.66 18.44
CA PRO A 337 13.05 1.50 19.30
C PRO A 337 12.12 2.72 19.38
N ASP A 338 12.66 3.93 19.32
CA ASP A 338 11.95 5.21 19.53
C ASP A 338 12.08 6.21 18.37
N ARG A 339 12.81 5.84 17.32
CA ARG A 339 13.09 6.72 16.18
C ARG A 339 13.36 5.95 14.90
N LEU A 340 13.10 6.61 13.79
CA LEU A 340 13.51 6.18 12.46
C LEU A 340 14.63 7.09 11.99
N ARG A 341 15.76 6.51 11.63
CA ARG A 341 16.90 7.23 11.07
C ARG A 341 16.84 7.14 9.55
N ILE A 342 16.85 8.29 8.91
CA ILE A 342 16.87 8.45 7.45
C ILE A 342 18.31 8.83 7.08
N LEU A 343 18.93 8.01 6.24
CA LEU A 343 20.32 8.15 5.83
C LEU A 343 20.35 8.60 4.36
N ALA A 344 20.68 9.87 4.15
CA ALA A 344 20.85 10.42 2.83
C ALA A 344 22.14 9.88 2.18
N PRO A 345 22.20 9.74 0.84
CA PRO A 345 23.39 9.25 0.14
C PRO A 345 24.64 10.13 0.33
N ASN A 346 24.46 11.42 0.64
CA ASN A 346 25.54 12.34 0.98
C ASN A 346 26.13 12.13 2.40
N GLY A 347 25.63 11.15 3.15
CA GLY A 347 26.04 10.85 4.53
C GLY A 347 25.31 11.63 5.61
N ALA A 348 24.42 12.57 5.26
CA ALA A 348 23.57 13.25 6.23
C ALA A 348 22.55 12.28 6.83
N ALA A 349 22.26 12.45 8.12
CA ALA A 349 21.26 11.67 8.82
C ALA A 349 20.20 12.58 9.43
N LYS A 350 18.93 12.21 9.24
CA LYS A 350 17.78 12.84 9.90
C LYS A 350 17.08 11.79 10.75
N GLU A 351 16.82 12.10 12.01
CA GLU A 351 16.03 11.24 12.88
C GLU A 351 14.63 11.82 13.05
N VAL A 352 13.61 10.95 13.04
CA VAL A 352 12.23 11.33 13.34
C VAL A 352 11.61 10.37 14.37
N PRO A 353 10.70 10.84 15.24
CA PRO A 353 10.03 9.99 16.22
C PRO A 353 9.33 8.80 15.57
N PHE A 354 9.52 7.60 16.11
CA PHE A 354 8.95 6.36 15.57
C PHE A 354 8.74 5.31 16.66
N ASP A 355 7.61 4.61 16.65
CA ASP A 355 7.40 3.46 17.52
C ASP A 355 7.99 2.19 16.87
N GLY A 356 9.24 1.88 17.21
CA GLY A 356 9.94 0.68 16.74
C GLY A 356 9.32 -0.62 17.22
N GLY A 357 8.53 -0.59 18.29
CA GLY A 357 7.81 -1.75 18.81
C GLY A 357 6.53 -2.06 18.05
N PHE A 358 5.99 -1.10 17.27
CA PHE A 358 4.68 -1.25 16.63
C PHE A 358 4.63 -2.44 15.67
N LEU A 359 5.64 -2.62 14.82
CA LEU A 359 5.65 -3.66 13.78
C LEU A 359 5.94 -5.07 14.31
N ARG A 360 6.17 -5.26 15.62
CA ARG A 360 6.39 -6.59 16.23
C ARG A 360 7.52 -7.41 15.57
N ILE A 361 8.56 -6.74 15.06
CA ILE A 361 9.71 -7.40 14.42
C ILE A 361 10.36 -8.40 15.39
N GLY A 362 10.67 -9.59 14.89
CA GLY A 362 11.27 -10.67 15.68
C GLY A 362 10.36 -11.32 16.72
N ARG A 363 9.09 -10.91 16.83
CA ARG A 363 8.09 -11.57 17.67
C ARG A 363 7.34 -12.62 16.83
N SER A 364 6.92 -13.71 17.47
CA SER A 364 6.02 -14.66 16.84
C SER A 364 4.73 -13.94 16.42
N VAL A 365 4.31 -14.15 15.17
CA VAL A 365 3.01 -13.68 14.69
C VAL A 365 1.94 -14.41 15.52
N PRO A 366 1.00 -13.72 16.18
CA PRO A 366 -0.08 -14.37 16.90
C PRO A 366 -0.85 -15.32 15.96
N ALA A 367 -1.02 -16.57 16.40
CA ALA A 367 -1.62 -17.65 15.63
C ALA A 367 -3.15 -17.63 15.59
#